data_AF-X8GSH7-F1
#
_entry.id   AF-X8GSH7-F1
#
_cell.length_a   1.000
_cell.length_b   1.000
_cell.length_c   1.000
_cell.angle_alpha   90.00
_cell.angle_beta   90.00
_cell.angle_gamma   90.00
#
_symmetry.space_group_name_H-M   'P 1'
#
loop_
_entity.id
_entity.type
_entity.pdbx_description
1 polymer ?
#
loop_
_entity_poly.entity_id
_entity_poly.type
_entity_poly.pdbx_seq_one_letter_code
_entity_poly.pdbx_strand_id
1 'polypeptide(L)'
;MIEKMISQFGLWQYGSAVPRLQIALYEKDKQKSLAAIKEIMRAVNTPWAISDSPVFYRIAHETVRNVWKSFIPMFIAELRTNAEYDFLRDDSEFQKYLADFDEDKVILNNK
;
A
#
# COMPACT_ATOMS: atom_id res chain seq x y z
N MET A 1 -14.49 -5.73 -11.91
CA MET A 1 -14.12 -7.17 -11.85
C MET A 1 -13.28 -7.47 -10.62
N ILE A 2 -12.14 -6.79 -10.44
CA ILE A 2 -11.19 -7.03 -9.32
C ILE A 2 -11.79 -6.75 -7.94
N GLU A 3 -12.51 -5.65 -7.76
CA GLU A 3 -13.18 -5.32 -6.48
C GLU A 3 -14.17 -6.40 -6.04
N LYS A 4 -14.93 -6.97 -6.99
CA LYS A 4 -15.86 -8.07 -6.74
C LYS A 4 -15.12 -9.33 -6.26
N MET A 5 -13.98 -9.66 -6.87
CA MET A 5 -13.16 -10.80 -6.45
C MET A 5 -12.57 -10.58 -5.04
N ILE A 6 -12.07 -9.38 -4.76
CA ILE A 6 -11.52 -9.03 -3.44
C ILE A 6 -12.57 -9.18 -2.36
N SER A 7 -13.78 -8.66 -2.60
CA SER A 7 -14.90 -8.81 -1.67
C SER A 7 -15.33 -10.26 -1.51
N GLN A 8 -15.56 -11.00 -2.60
CA GLN A 8 -16.07 -12.37 -2.54
C GLN A 8 -15.06 -13.37 -1.95
N PHE A 9 -13.75 -13.12 -2.11
CA PHE A 9 -12.71 -13.99 -1.58
C PHE A 9 -12.09 -13.50 -0.27
N GLY A 10 -12.61 -12.41 0.30
CA GLY A 10 -12.09 -11.82 1.54
C GLY A 10 -10.60 -11.45 1.44
N LEU A 11 -10.16 -11.01 0.25
CA LEU A 11 -8.78 -10.61 0.03
C LEU A 11 -8.50 -9.26 0.70
N TRP A 12 -7.23 -8.96 0.88
CA TRP A 12 -6.83 -7.68 1.42
C TRP A 12 -7.15 -6.54 0.44
N GLN A 13 -7.80 -5.48 0.95
CA GLN A 13 -8.40 -4.42 0.13
C GLN A 13 -7.42 -3.63 -0.73
N TYR A 14 -6.13 -3.57 -0.34
CA TYR A 14 -5.10 -2.86 -1.12
C TYR A 14 -4.96 -3.40 -2.54
N GLY A 15 -5.26 -4.69 -2.76
CA GLY A 15 -5.18 -5.32 -4.08
C GLY A 15 -6.11 -4.69 -5.12
N SER A 16 -7.11 -3.91 -4.71
CA SER A 16 -8.00 -3.19 -5.64
C SER A 16 -7.31 -1.97 -6.26
N ALA A 17 -6.37 -1.37 -5.54
CA ALA A 17 -5.64 -0.17 -5.94
C ALA A 17 -4.34 -0.47 -6.70
N VAL A 18 -3.77 -1.67 -6.54
CA VAL A 18 -2.53 -2.08 -7.24
C VAL A 18 -2.65 -2.01 -8.78
N PRO A 19 -3.71 -2.54 -9.42
CA PRO A 19 -3.86 -2.42 -10.87
C PRO A 19 -3.99 -0.96 -11.33
N ARG A 20 -4.67 -0.12 -10.52
CA ARG A 20 -4.78 1.32 -10.79
C ARG A 20 -3.41 1.99 -10.76
N LEU A 21 -2.58 1.63 -9.77
CA LEU A 21 -1.20 2.10 -9.69
C LEU A 21 -0.40 1.66 -10.92
N GLN A 22 -0.44 0.38 -11.30
CA GLN A 22 0.31 -0.13 -12.45
C GLN A 22 -0.03 0.60 -13.76
N ILE A 23 -1.32 0.88 -14.00
CA ILE A 23 -1.76 1.65 -15.16
C ILE A 23 -1.23 3.09 -15.08
N ALA A 24 -1.35 3.75 -13.91
CA ALA A 24 -0.90 5.12 -13.73
C ALA A 24 0.64 5.27 -13.88
N LEU A 25 1.41 4.30 -13.39
CA LEU A 25 2.86 4.24 -13.57
C LEU A 25 3.24 4.06 -15.04
N TYR A 26 2.52 3.19 -15.75
CA TYR A 26 2.73 2.99 -17.20
C TYR A 26 2.45 4.28 -17.99
N GLU A 27 1.37 5.00 -17.65
CA GLU A 27 1.00 6.29 -18.25
C GLU A 27 1.94 7.43 -17.81
N LYS A 28 2.76 7.22 -16.78
CA LYS A 28 3.55 8.26 -16.09
C LYS A 28 2.69 9.44 -15.61
N ASP A 29 1.45 9.16 -15.23
CA ASP A 29 0.53 10.16 -14.71
C ASP A 29 0.80 10.39 -13.21
N LYS A 30 1.39 11.55 -12.89
CA LYS A 30 1.79 11.87 -11.51
C LYS A 30 0.61 11.87 -10.54
N GLN A 31 -0.51 12.49 -10.93
CA GLN A 31 -1.67 12.65 -10.07
C GLN A 31 -2.35 11.30 -9.81
N LYS A 32 -2.59 10.50 -10.86
CA LYS A 32 -3.21 9.18 -10.70
C LYS A 32 -2.32 8.23 -9.91
N SER A 33 -1.00 8.29 -10.12
CA SER A 33 -0.06 7.43 -9.38
C SER A 33 -0.06 7.77 -7.90
N LEU A 34 0.03 9.06 -7.56
CA LEU A 34 -0.03 9.50 -6.16
C LEU A 34 -1.38 9.16 -5.50
N ALA A 35 -2.48 9.32 -6.22
CA ALA A 35 -3.81 8.94 -5.73
C ALA A 35 -3.90 7.44 -5.42
N ALA A 36 -3.39 6.58 -6.32
CA ALA A 36 -3.37 5.14 -6.13
C ALA A 36 -2.44 4.71 -4.97
N ILE A 37 -1.27 5.34 -4.82
CA ILE A 37 -0.35 5.11 -3.69
C ILE A 37 -1.06 5.43 -2.36
N LYS A 38 -1.71 6.60 -2.26
CA LYS A 38 -2.48 7.00 -1.06
C LYS A 38 -3.63 6.03 -0.79
N GLU A 39 -4.26 5.49 -1.82
CA GLU A 39 -5.31 4.47 -1.68
C GLU A 39 -4.76 3.16 -1.12
N ILE A 40 -3.63 2.66 -1.64
CA ILE A 40 -2.94 1.47 -1.12
C ILE A 40 -2.60 1.66 0.36
N MET A 41 -1.98 2.78 0.73
CA MET A 41 -1.58 3.05 2.11
C MET A 41 -2.78 3.10 3.07
N ARG A 42 -3.91 3.70 2.66
CA ARG A 42 -5.16 3.67 3.45
C ARG A 42 -5.72 2.26 3.60
N ALA A 43 -5.72 1.48 2.53
CA ALA A 43 -6.25 0.11 2.53
C ALA A 43 -5.38 -0.85 3.36
N VAL A 44 -4.06 -0.64 3.37
CA VAL A 44 -3.11 -1.41 4.18
C VAL A 44 -3.30 -1.17 5.68
N ASN A 45 -3.69 0.04 6.07
CA ASN A 45 -4.02 0.38 7.47
C ASN A 45 -5.39 -0.15 7.93
N THR A 46 -6.19 -0.72 7.03
CA THR A 46 -7.47 -1.33 7.40
C THR A 46 -7.21 -2.76 7.88
N PRO A 47 -7.69 -3.16 9.08
CA PRO A 47 -7.54 -4.52 9.57
C PRO A 47 -8.03 -5.55 8.56
N TRP A 48 -7.15 -6.46 8.15
CA TRP A 48 -7.52 -7.56 7.29
C TRP A 48 -8.00 -8.74 8.13
N ALA A 49 -9.31 -8.99 8.09
CA ALA A 49 -9.94 -10.15 8.71
C ALA A 49 -9.64 -11.44 7.92
N ILE A 50 -8.37 -11.85 7.90
CA ILE A 50 -7.92 -13.01 7.13
C ILE A 50 -8.57 -14.33 7.57
N SER A 51 -8.95 -14.43 8.85
CA SER A 51 -9.73 -15.57 9.39
C SER A 51 -11.05 -15.75 8.67
N ASP A 52 -11.62 -14.66 8.15
CA ASP A 52 -12.93 -14.62 7.50
C ASP A 52 -12.78 -14.78 5.98
N SER A 53 -11.56 -14.82 5.46
CA SER A 53 -11.29 -15.08 4.06
C SER A 53 -11.60 -16.55 3.74
N PRO A 54 -12.52 -16.84 2.80
CA PRO A 54 -12.77 -18.22 2.37
C PRO A 54 -11.55 -18.89 1.73
N VAL A 55 -10.54 -18.12 1.31
CA VAL A 55 -9.33 -18.62 0.66
C VAL A 55 -8.16 -18.77 1.64
N PHE A 56 -8.06 -17.89 2.65
CA PHE A 56 -6.89 -17.81 3.53
C PHE A 56 -7.14 -18.21 4.99
N TYR A 57 -8.37 -18.60 5.37
CA TYR A 57 -8.71 -18.94 6.76
C TYR A 57 -7.77 -19.97 7.41
N ARG A 58 -7.23 -20.93 6.64
CA ARG A 58 -6.32 -21.99 7.15
C ARG A 58 -4.93 -21.50 7.52
N ILE A 59 -4.52 -20.34 7.02
CA ILE A 59 -3.21 -19.74 7.29
C ILE A 59 -3.32 -18.50 8.19
N ALA A 60 -4.50 -18.23 8.74
CA ALA A 60 -4.80 -17.13 9.64
C ALA A 60 -4.17 -17.32 11.04
N HIS A 61 -2.89 -17.68 11.09
CA HIS A 61 -2.09 -17.72 12.31
C HIS A 61 -1.55 -16.33 12.66
N GLU A 62 -1.03 -16.15 13.88
CA GLU A 62 -0.49 -14.87 14.38
C GLU A 62 0.52 -14.19 13.46
N THR A 63 1.28 -14.95 12.69
CA THR A 63 2.26 -14.45 11.73
C THR A 63 1.67 -13.60 10.62
N VAL A 64 0.38 -13.79 10.27
CA VAL A 64 -0.26 -13.01 9.20
C VAL A 64 -0.94 -11.74 9.70
N ARG A 65 -1.29 -11.68 10.99
CA ARG A 65 -1.96 -10.51 11.61
C ARG A 65 -1.15 -9.21 11.54
N ASN A 66 0.16 -9.31 11.38
CA ASN A 66 1.08 -8.16 11.35
C ASN A 66 1.76 -7.96 9.99
N VAL A 67 1.34 -8.65 8.92
CA VAL A 67 1.99 -8.53 7.59
C VAL A 67 2.03 -7.09 7.08
N TRP A 68 1.02 -6.28 7.43
CA TRP A 68 1.00 -4.85 7.11
C TRP A 68 2.15 -4.05 7.74
N LYS A 69 2.64 -4.45 8.93
CA LYS A 69 3.78 -3.81 9.60
C LYS A 69 5.08 -4.00 8.81
N SER A 70 5.20 -5.09 8.08
CA SER A 70 6.34 -5.35 7.19
C SER A 70 6.12 -4.77 5.79
N PHE A 71 4.88 -4.73 5.32
CA PHE A 71 4.53 -4.19 4.00
C PHE A 71 4.79 -2.68 3.90
N ILE A 72 4.35 -1.88 4.87
CA ILE A 72 4.50 -0.41 4.84
C ILE A 72 5.96 0.03 4.64
N PRO A 73 6.94 -0.40 5.45
CA PRO A 73 8.32 0.02 5.26
C PRO A 73 8.93 -0.50 3.96
N MET A 74 8.55 -1.71 3.52
CA MET A 74 8.98 -2.26 2.23
C MET A 74 8.45 -1.40 1.07
N PHE A 75 7.18 -1.04 1.09
CA PHE A 75 6.55 -0.25 0.04
C PHE A 75 7.11 1.18 0.01
N ILE A 76 7.33 1.82 1.16
CA ILE A 76 8.01 3.12 1.22
C ILE A 76 9.43 3.05 0.63
N ALA A 77 10.18 1.98 0.91
CA ALA A 77 11.51 1.78 0.33
C ALA A 77 11.43 1.62 -1.20
N GLU A 78 10.46 0.85 -1.70
CA GLU A 78 10.18 0.71 -3.14
C GLU A 78 9.88 2.07 -3.79
N LEU A 79 8.97 2.87 -3.23
CA LEU A 79 8.62 4.21 -3.72
C LEU A 79 9.85 5.14 -3.87
N ARG A 80 10.85 4.95 -3.01
CA ARG A 80 12.08 5.76 -3.01
C ARG A 80 13.17 5.26 -3.95
N THR A 81 13.16 3.97 -4.31
CA THR A 81 14.32 3.32 -4.95
C THR A 81 14.01 2.67 -6.30
N ASN A 82 12.79 2.19 -6.51
CA ASN A 82 12.42 1.51 -7.74
C ASN A 82 12.26 2.53 -8.89
N ALA A 83 12.95 2.26 -10.00
CA ALA A 83 12.99 3.11 -11.19
C ALA A 83 11.60 3.40 -11.80
N GLU A 84 10.61 2.53 -11.56
CA GLU A 84 9.23 2.76 -12.01
C GLU A 84 8.61 4.05 -11.44
N TYR A 85 9.11 4.52 -10.30
CA TYR A 85 8.62 5.74 -9.62
C TYR A 85 9.50 6.97 -9.89
N ASP A 86 10.54 6.88 -10.73
CA ASP A 86 11.49 7.98 -10.96
C ASP A 86 10.79 9.28 -11.36
N PHE A 87 9.76 9.18 -12.19
CA PHE A 87 8.98 10.33 -12.68
C PHE A 87 8.11 11.02 -11.61
N LEU A 88 7.96 10.42 -10.42
CA LEU A 88 7.25 11.01 -9.28
C LEU A 88 8.20 11.74 -8.32
N ARG A 89 9.49 11.43 -8.33
CA ARG A 89 10.41 11.90 -7.29
C ARG A 89 10.72 13.39 -7.35
N ASP A 90 10.47 14.03 -8.49
CA ASP A 90 10.53 15.49 -8.66
C ASP A 90 9.21 16.18 -8.30
N ASP A 91 8.14 15.43 -8.01
CA ASP A 91 6.84 15.98 -7.64
C ASP A 91 6.82 16.42 -6.17
N SER A 92 6.46 17.67 -5.93
CA SER A 92 6.47 18.26 -4.59
C SER A 92 5.41 17.66 -3.67
N GLU A 93 4.26 17.23 -4.20
CA GLU A 93 3.21 16.58 -3.41
C GLU A 93 3.65 15.17 -2.98
N PHE A 94 4.29 14.43 -3.88
CA PHE A 94 4.86 13.12 -3.57
C PHE A 94 5.98 13.20 -2.53
N GLN A 95 6.91 14.16 -2.68
CA GLN A 95 7.99 14.37 -1.71
C GLN A 95 7.44 14.70 -0.32
N LYS A 96 6.46 15.61 -0.25
CA LYS A 96 5.80 15.97 1.02
C LYS A 96 5.14 14.74 1.64
N TYR A 97 4.40 13.96 0.85
CA TYR A 97 3.76 12.75 1.31
C TYR A 97 4.74 11.71 1.87
N LEU A 98 5.91 11.53 1.24
CA LEU A 98 6.93 10.61 1.74
C LEU A 98 7.59 11.09 3.04
N ALA A 99 7.71 12.41 3.23
CA ALA A 99 8.29 13.01 4.43
C ALA A 99 7.43 12.78 5.68
N ASP A 100 6.09 12.81 5.54
CA ASP A 100 5.15 12.54 6.64
C ASP A 100 5.44 11.17 7.32
N PHE A 101 5.88 10.16 6.55
CA PHE A 101 6.23 8.85 7.09
C PHE A 101 7.59 8.77 7.78
N ASP A 102 8.50 9.69 7.49
CA ASP A 102 9.78 9.80 8.20
C ASP A 102 9.55 10.43 9.58
N GLU A 103 8.64 11.41 9.68
CA GLU A 103 8.23 12.03 10.94
C GLU A 103 7.49 11.04 11.86
N ASP A 104 6.59 10.22 11.32
CA ASP A 104 5.89 9.18 12.09
C ASP A 104 6.85 8.13 12.68
N LYS A 105 7.95 7.79 11.99
CA LYS A 105 9.02 6.94 12.54
C LYS A 105 9.78 7.61 13.68
N VAL A 106 9.97 8.93 13.62
CA VAL A 106 10.63 9.70 14.69
C VAL A 106 9.75 9.76 15.94
N ILE A 107 8.43 9.88 15.79
CA ILE A 107 7.49 9.94 16.91
C ILE A 107 7.35 8.57 17.60
N LEU A 108 7.34 7.46 16.83
CA LEU A 108 7.22 6.11 17.39
C LEU A 108 8.50 5.60 18.08
N ASN A 109 9.68 6.11 17.69
CA ASN A 109 10.96 5.75 18.33
C ASN A 109 11.28 6.58 19.59
N ASN A 110 10.48 7.61 19.90
CA ASN A 110 10.65 8.50 21.06
C ASN A 110 9.64 8.23 22.21
N LYS A 111 8.99 7.06 22.21
CA LYS A 111 8.14 6.55 23.30
C LYS A 111 8.64 5.19 23.77
#